data_AF-A0AAJ6LWQ7-F1
#
_entry.id   AF-A0AAJ6LWQ7-F1
#
_cell.length_a   1.000
_cell.length_b   1.000
_cell.length_c   1.000
_cell.angle_alpha   90.00
_cell.angle_beta   90.00
_cell.angle_gamma   90.00
#
_symmetry.space_group_name_H-M   'P 1'
#
loop_
_entity.id
_entity.type
_entity.pdbx_description
1 polymer ?
#
loop_
_entity_poly.entity_id
_entity_poly.type
_entity_poly.pdbx_seq_one_letter_code
_entity_poly.pdbx_strand_id
1 'polypeptide(L)'
;MSGSLPVKTPFTRSGTSVLPPNQYMSIGQELVSPNGRYKLILQPDANLVLYDGDIATWVANGSQPYSSDTYNRRYAQTRFYVSNSLFLEDSQRSRIWTASTGRTEEGLWYRSHLIVQDDGNLVTLDVQALYTTLETTLLPNSEDVAIIPPNTALEMGKAYTVGDYSLIFQVDGNLVVYGANGVVMWNSGTYGKGATQAVMQTDGNFVIYNAQGVALWNTGTYGHPGAYAQIQKNGAFVICSGTLLWARFGWAPGKLPNVFYPDNGKWNTYNRVIYSF
;
A
#
# COMPACT_ATOMS: atom_id res chain seq x y z
N MET A 1 22.61 8.58 11.59
CA MET A 1 22.15 9.60 12.55
C MET A 1 21.25 8.86 13.52
N SER A 2 21.46 8.94 14.84
CA SER A 2 20.55 8.27 15.79
C SER A 2 19.25 9.08 15.88
N GLY A 3 18.31 8.83 14.98
CA GLY A 3 16.99 9.45 15.00
C GLY A 3 16.19 8.96 16.20
N SER A 4 15.54 9.88 16.92
CA SER A 4 14.50 9.52 17.88
C SER A 4 13.44 8.64 17.20
N LEU A 5 12.94 7.62 17.90
CA LEU A 5 11.83 6.81 17.41
C LEU A 5 10.67 7.72 16.96
N PRO A 6 9.99 7.40 15.84
CA PRO A 6 8.92 8.24 15.34
C PRO A 6 7.79 8.39 16.36
N VAL A 7 7.25 9.61 16.42
CA VAL A 7 6.09 9.92 17.24
C VAL A 7 4.87 9.22 16.65
N LYS A 8 4.09 8.57 17.52
CA LYS A 8 2.85 7.90 17.13
C LYS A 8 1.68 8.88 17.18
N THR A 9 0.92 8.99 16.11
CA THR A 9 -0.23 9.90 15.99
C THR A 9 -1.55 9.13 15.92
N PRO A 10 -2.69 9.73 16.33
CA PRO A 10 -3.99 9.07 16.19
C PRO A 10 -4.31 8.73 14.73
N PHE A 11 -4.82 7.53 14.50
CA PHE A 11 -5.36 7.14 13.20
C PHE A 11 -6.67 7.88 12.91
N THR A 12 -6.78 8.47 11.72
CA THR A 12 -7.94 9.29 11.34
C THR A 12 -8.79 8.69 10.23
N ARG A 13 -8.41 7.51 9.69
CA ARG A 13 -9.05 6.89 8.51
C ARG A 13 -9.79 5.59 8.86
N SER A 14 -10.49 5.55 9.99
CA SER A 14 -11.28 4.38 10.39
C SER A 14 -12.25 3.97 9.28
N GLY A 15 -12.32 2.66 8.99
CA GLY A 15 -13.11 2.11 7.89
C GLY A 15 -12.37 1.97 6.56
N THR A 16 -11.11 2.44 6.45
CA THR A 16 -10.27 2.20 5.26
C THR A 16 -9.47 0.90 5.39
N SER A 17 -8.84 0.45 4.31
CA SER A 17 -8.12 -0.83 4.29
C SER A 17 -6.68 -0.77 4.82
N VAL A 18 -6.14 0.43 5.05
CA VAL A 18 -4.71 0.65 5.33
C VAL A 18 -4.52 1.37 6.65
N LEU A 19 -3.62 0.85 7.48
CA LEU A 19 -3.06 1.57 8.62
C LEU A 19 -1.64 2.06 8.27
N PRO A 20 -1.43 3.39 8.17
CA PRO A 20 -0.12 3.97 7.87
C PRO A 20 0.91 3.79 8.99
N PRO A 21 2.22 3.90 8.70
CA PRO A 21 3.28 3.87 9.69
C PRO A 21 3.06 4.91 10.78
N ASN A 22 3.26 4.47 12.03
CA ASN A 22 3.19 5.28 13.24
C ASN A 22 1.82 5.92 13.53
N GLN A 23 0.76 5.54 12.80
CA GLN A 23 -0.60 5.86 13.22
C GLN A 23 -1.15 4.76 14.11
N TYR A 24 -1.88 5.12 15.16
CA TYR A 24 -2.49 4.15 16.07
C TYR A 24 -4.01 4.19 16.03
N MET A 25 -4.60 3.01 15.87
CA MET A 25 -6.00 2.75 16.13
C MET A 25 -6.27 2.77 17.63
N SER A 26 -7.33 3.47 18.01
CA SER A 26 -7.90 3.48 19.36
C SER A 26 -9.07 2.50 19.44
N ILE A 27 -9.52 2.18 20.65
CA ILE A 27 -10.73 1.37 20.87
C ILE A 27 -11.89 1.93 20.04
N GLY A 28 -12.60 1.04 19.35
CA GLY A 28 -13.73 1.33 18.47
C GLY A 28 -13.34 1.61 17.02
N GLN A 29 -12.06 1.85 16.71
CA GLN A 29 -11.63 2.05 15.33
C GLN A 29 -11.41 0.72 14.61
N GLU A 30 -11.57 0.76 13.29
CA GLU A 30 -11.50 -0.42 12.43
C GLU A 30 -10.79 -0.14 11.10
N LEU A 31 -10.32 -1.22 10.49
CA LEU A 31 -9.95 -1.29 9.08
C LEU A 31 -10.90 -2.25 8.37
N VAL A 32 -11.25 -1.95 7.13
CA VAL A 32 -12.17 -2.76 6.32
C VAL A 32 -11.50 -3.14 5.02
N SER A 33 -11.58 -4.42 4.62
CA SER A 33 -11.04 -4.85 3.34
C SER A 33 -11.73 -4.08 2.21
N PRO A 34 -11.02 -3.78 1.12
CA PRO A 34 -11.60 -3.00 0.04
C PRO A 34 -12.94 -3.55 -0.55
N ASN A 35 -13.22 -4.85 -0.48
CA ASN A 35 -14.48 -5.47 -0.89
C ASN A 35 -15.60 -5.38 0.17
N GLY A 36 -15.32 -4.77 1.33
CA GLY A 36 -16.25 -4.58 2.43
C GLY A 36 -16.50 -5.81 3.30
N ARG A 37 -15.91 -6.97 2.97
CA ARG A 37 -16.22 -8.26 3.61
C ARG A 37 -15.50 -8.47 4.93
N TYR A 38 -14.21 -8.12 5.00
CA TYR A 38 -13.38 -8.38 6.17
C TYR A 38 -13.18 -7.11 6.98
N LYS A 39 -13.22 -7.23 8.31
CA LYS A 39 -13.16 -6.07 9.20
C LYS A 39 -12.27 -6.35 10.40
N LEU A 40 -11.16 -5.62 10.50
CA LEU A 40 -10.26 -5.65 11.64
C LEU A 40 -10.64 -4.53 12.61
N ILE A 41 -11.12 -4.86 13.82
CA ILE A 41 -11.59 -3.89 14.80
C ILE A 41 -10.85 -4.04 16.13
N LEU A 42 -10.46 -2.91 16.74
CA LEU A 42 -9.98 -2.88 18.12
C LEU A 42 -11.16 -2.67 19.07
N GLN A 43 -11.55 -3.71 19.79
CA GLN A 43 -12.78 -3.75 20.58
C GLN A 43 -12.62 -3.10 21.98
N PRO A 44 -13.74 -2.75 22.67
CA PRO A 44 -13.71 -2.18 24.03
C PRO A 44 -13.04 -3.05 25.09
N ASP A 45 -13.02 -4.37 24.89
CA ASP A 45 -12.35 -5.33 25.76
C ASP A 45 -10.85 -5.51 25.43
N ALA A 46 -10.28 -4.60 24.63
CA ALA A 46 -8.91 -4.59 24.15
C ALA A 46 -8.50 -5.77 23.25
N ASN A 47 -9.46 -6.56 22.74
CA ASN A 47 -9.18 -7.53 21.68
C ASN A 47 -9.09 -6.85 20.31
N LEU A 48 -8.07 -7.21 19.53
CA LEU A 48 -8.01 -6.90 18.10
C LEU A 48 -8.55 -8.10 17.34
N VAL A 49 -9.69 -7.94 16.68
CA VAL A 49 -10.47 -9.04 16.10
C VAL A 49 -10.68 -8.81 14.61
N LEU A 50 -10.49 -9.85 13.80
CA LEU A 50 -10.88 -9.86 12.39
C LEU A 50 -12.22 -10.58 12.25
N TYR A 51 -13.15 -9.92 11.58
CA TYR A 51 -14.44 -10.47 11.17
C TYR A 51 -14.46 -10.79 9.67
N ASP A 52 -15.17 -11.85 9.30
CA ASP A 52 -15.64 -12.14 7.94
C ASP A 52 -17.18 -12.00 7.97
N GLY A 53 -17.70 -10.90 7.42
CA GLY A 53 -19.07 -10.49 7.71
C GLY A 53 -19.28 -10.29 9.21
N ASP A 54 -20.23 -11.01 9.81
CA ASP A 54 -20.51 -10.96 11.25
C ASP A 54 -19.76 -12.03 12.07
N ILE A 55 -18.98 -12.89 11.41
CA ILE A 55 -18.29 -14.01 12.05
C ILE A 55 -16.88 -13.58 12.46
N ALA A 56 -16.57 -13.64 13.76
CA ALA A 56 -15.20 -13.47 14.24
C ALA A 56 -14.34 -14.66 13.80
N THR A 57 -13.33 -14.42 12.96
CA THR A 57 -12.48 -15.47 12.37
C THR A 57 -11.05 -15.47 12.92
N TRP A 58 -10.63 -14.39 13.60
CA TRP A 58 -9.31 -14.31 14.21
C TRP A 58 -9.25 -13.26 15.33
N VAL A 59 -8.36 -13.50 16.29
CA VAL A 59 -8.04 -12.57 17.38
C VAL A 59 -6.51 -12.50 17.55
N ALA A 60 -5.98 -11.30 17.77
CA ALA A 60 -4.55 -11.10 18.04
C ALA A 60 -4.14 -11.70 19.40
N ASN A 61 -3.52 -12.88 19.37
CA ASN A 61 -2.97 -13.54 20.55
C ASN A 61 -1.77 -14.42 20.23
N GLY A 62 -1.12 -14.94 21.26
CA GLY A 62 0.11 -15.74 21.16
C GLY A 62 -0.04 -17.06 20.42
N SER A 63 -1.25 -17.49 20.06
CA SER A 63 -1.45 -18.63 19.16
C SER A 63 -1.22 -18.26 17.69
N GLN A 64 -1.21 -16.96 17.34
CA GLN A 64 -0.88 -16.51 15.98
C GLN A 64 0.59 -16.82 15.68
N PRO A 65 0.89 -17.59 14.62
CA PRO A 65 2.27 -17.83 14.20
C PRO A 65 3.04 -16.53 13.96
N TYR A 66 4.33 -16.57 14.31
CA TYR A 66 5.25 -15.43 14.17
C TYR A 66 4.76 -14.16 14.88
N SER A 67 4.13 -14.36 16.04
CA SER A 67 3.79 -13.30 16.97
C SER A 67 4.22 -13.68 18.38
N SER A 68 4.18 -12.73 19.29
CA SER A 68 4.46 -12.99 20.70
C SER A 68 3.58 -12.14 21.61
N ASP A 69 3.30 -12.70 22.79
CA ASP A 69 2.66 -12.01 23.90
C ASP A 69 3.67 -11.80 25.01
N THR A 70 3.80 -10.54 25.44
CA THR A 70 4.59 -10.18 26.62
C THR A 70 3.69 -9.51 27.64
N TYR A 71 3.73 -10.00 28.87
CA TYR A 71 2.94 -9.48 30.00
C TYR A 71 3.78 -8.56 30.90
N ASN A 72 3.14 -8.02 31.95
CA ASN A 72 3.74 -7.10 32.92
C ASN A 72 4.28 -5.81 32.30
N ARG A 73 3.67 -5.37 31.19
CA ARG A 73 3.96 -4.10 30.52
C ARG A 73 2.77 -3.16 30.74
N ARG A 74 2.98 -2.06 31.47
CA ARG A 74 1.92 -1.08 31.73
C ARG A 74 1.87 -0.05 30.61
N TYR A 75 0.68 0.15 30.05
CA TYR A 75 0.41 1.14 29.02
C TYR A 75 -0.65 2.11 29.53
N ALA A 76 -0.52 3.40 29.17
CA ALA A 76 -1.48 4.43 29.56
C ALA A 76 -2.84 4.26 28.86
N GLN A 77 -2.87 3.60 27.71
CA GLN A 77 -4.07 3.35 26.92
C GLN A 77 -3.89 2.10 26.06
N THR A 78 -5.02 1.51 25.64
CA THR A 78 -5.03 0.44 24.64
C THR A 78 -4.97 1.04 23.24
N ARG A 79 -4.02 0.59 22.42
CA ARG A 79 -3.86 1.06 21.03
C ARG A 79 -3.19 0.02 20.16
N PHE A 80 -3.51 0.04 18.87
CA PHE A 80 -2.92 -0.84 17.86
C PHE A 80 -2.25 -0.03 16.76
N TYR A 81 -1.01 -0.35 16.39
CA TYR A 81 -0.26 0.40 15.38
C TYR A 81 0.77 -0.46 14.65
N VAL A 82 1.22 0.04 13.50
CA VAL A 82 2.37 -0.48 12.76
C VAL A 82 3.55 0.49 12.87
N SER A 83 4.71 -0.03 13.22
CA SER A 83 5.95 0.74 13.37
C SER A 83 7.10 -0.25 13.17
N ASN A 84 7.44 -0.53 11.90
CA ASN A 84 8.16 -1.73 11.45
C ASN A 84 7.34 -3.03 11.70
N SER A 85 7.04 -3.32 12.96
CA SER A 85 6.22 -4.46 13.38
C SER A 85 4.81 -4.02 13.78
N LEU A 86 3.90 -4.98 13.92
CA LEU A 86 2.60 -4.74 14.52
C LEU A 86 2.72 -4.75 16.04
N PHE A 87 1.98 -3.86 16.69
CA PHE A 87 1.90 -3.77 18.14
C PHE A 87 0.48 -3.51 18.59
N LEU A 88 -0.04 -4.36 19.47
CA LEU A 88 -1.22 -4.10 20.27
C LEU A 88 -0.77 -3.89 21.71
N GLU A 89 -0.77 -2.64 22.15
CA GLU A 89 -0.63 -2.29 23.56
C GLU A 89 -1.98 -2.50 24.23
N ASP A 90 -2.08 -3.42 25.19
CA ASP A 90 -3.27 -3.73 25.97
C ASP A 90 -3.07 -3.22 27.40
N SER A 91 -3.66 -2.06 27.68
CA SER A 91 -3.61 -1.43 29.00
C SER A 91 -4.43 -2.17 30.05
N GLN A 92 -5.47 -2.91 29.65
CA GLN A 92 -6.38 -3.60 30.56
C GLN A 92 -5.74 -4.86 31.14
N ARG A 93 -4.90 -5.55 30.35
CA ARG A 93 -4.22 -6.80 30.77
C ARG A 93 -2.73 -6.63 31.05
N SER A 94 -2.21 -5.40 30.98
CA SER A 94 -0.76 -5.12 31.08
C SER A 94 0.06 -5.99 30.12
N ARG A 95 -0.39 -6.05 28.86
CA ARG A 95 0.10 -6.94 27.82
C ARG A 95 0.50 -6.15 26.58
N ILE A 96 1.50 -6.62 25.87
CA ILE A 96 1.76 -6.25 24.48
C ILE A 96 1.77 -7.49 23.62
N TRP A 97 0.99 -7.45 22.56
CA TRP A 97 1.10 -8.41 21.46
C TRP A 97 1.88 -7.78 20.33
N THR A 98 2.81 -8.52 19.73
CA THR A 98 3.57 -8.06 18.57
C THR A 98 3.72 -9.14 17.52
N ALA A 99 3.62 -8.75 16.25
CA ALA A 99 3.96 -9.59 15.11
C ALA A 99 5.07 -8.91 14.31
N SER A 100 6.18 -9.63 14.13
CA SER A 100 7.42 -9.09 13.56
C SER A 100 8.11 -10.12 12.68
N THR A 101 8.88 -9.61 11.73
CA THR A 101 9.79 -10.38 10.88
C THR A 101 11.18 -10.54 11.46
N GLY A 102 11.48 -9.85 12.57
CA GLY A 102 12.84 -9.73 13.11
C GLY A 102 13.73 -8.76 12.34
N ARG A 103 13.20 -8.03 11.34
CA ARG A 103 13.91 -6.98 10.62
C ARG A 103 14.04 -5.70 11.45
N THR A 104 15.13 -4.96 11.29
CA THR A 104 15.49 -3.81 12.16
C THR A 104 16.01 -2.60 11.38
N GLU A 105 15.84 -2.58 10.06
CA GLU A 105 16.31 -1.49 9.21
C GLU A 105 15.56 -0.19 9.50
N GLU A 106 16.28 0.93 9.54
CA GLU A 106 15.72 2.20 10.03
C GLU A 106 14.54 2.73 9.21
N GLY A 107 14.58 2.52 7.90
CA GLY A 107 13.51 2.91 6.99
C GLY A 107 12.17 2.24 7.28
N LEU A 108 12.15 1.06 7.91
CA LEU A 108 10.91 0.30 8.17
C LEU A 108 9.98 1.04 9.12
N TRP A 109 10.52 1.82 10.05
CA TRP A 109 9.68 2.61 10.96
C TRP A 109 8.86 3.68 10.25
N TYR A 110 9.26 4.11 9.05
CA TYR A 110 8.61 5.20 8.31
C TYR A 110 7.83 4.74 7.08
N ARG A 111 7.96 3.46 6.70
CA ARG A 111 7.41 2.92 5.45
C ARG A 111 6.58 1.66 5.62
N SER A 112 6.51 1.10 6.83
CA SER A 112 5.74 -0.11 7.09
C SER A 112 4.26 0.21 7.26
N HIS A 113 3.43 -0.35 6.39
CA HIS A 113 1.98 -0.24 6.42
C HIS A 113 1.39 -1.59 6.86
N LEU A 114 0.20 -1.57 7.42
CA LEU A 114 -0.66 -2.75 7.52
C LEU A 114 -1.83 -2.60 6.55
N ILE A 115 -2.19 -3.68 5.87
CA ILE A 115 -3.29 -3.76 4.93
C ILE A 115 -4.21 -4.92 5.32
N VAL A 116 -5.52 -4.68 5.32
CA VAL A 116 -6.54 -5.73 5.30
C VAL A 116 -6.89 -6.05 3.84
N GLN A 117 -6.71 -7.30 3.43
CA GLN A 117 -6.91 -7.73 2.04
C GLN A 117 -8.27 -8.38 1.82
N ASP A 118 -8.68 -8.44 0.55
CA ASP A 118 -9.98 -8.98 0.12
C ASP A 118 -10.11 -10.50 0.32
N ASP A 119 -9.01 -11.20 0.65
CA ASP A 119 -8.95 -12.61 1.04
C ASP A 119 -8.95 -12.83 2.56
N GLY A 120 -9.09 -11.75 3.35
CA GLY A 120 -9.06 -11.79 4.81
C GLY A 120 -7.66 -11.91 5.42
N ASN A 121 -6.61 -11.74 4.61
CA ASN A 121 -5.26 -11.64 5.15
C ASN A 121 -5.02 -10.26 5.77
N LEU A 122 -4.13 -10.25 6.77
CA LEU A 122 -3.54 -9.03 7.31
C LEU A 122 -2.09 -9.03 6.87
N VAL A 123 -1.69 -8.06 6.06
CA VAL A 123 -0.35 -8.01 5.47
C VAL A 123 0.34 -6.73 5.85
N THR A 124 1.57 -6.85 6.37
CA THR A 124 2.45 -5.69 6.55
C THR A 124 3.46 -5.60 5.43
N LEU A 125 3.60 -4.42 4.83
CA LEU A 125 4.52 -4.14 3.73
C LEU A 125 5.43 -2.98 4.07
N ASP A 126 6.72 -3.08 3.75
CA ASP A 126 7.58 -1.92 3.51
C ASP A 126 7.31 -1.43 2.10
N VAL A 127 6.74 -0.23 1.96
CA VAL A 127 6.48 0.36 0.64
C VAL A 127 7.37 1.58 0.45
N GLN A 128 8.16 1.55 -0.62
CA GLN A 128 9.08 2.61 -1.00
C GLN A 128 8.63 3.27 -2.31
N ALA A 129 8.68 4.60 -2.37
CA ALA A 129 8.63 5.33 -3.62
C ALA A 129 10.02 5.33 -4.26
N LEU A 130 10.16 4.71 -5.42
CA LEU A 130 11.37 4.75 -6.24
C LEU A 130 11.42 6.02 -7.10
N TYR A 131 10.26 6.52 -7.50
CA TYR A 131 10.06 7.78 -8.22
C TYR A 131 8.74 8.40 -7.76
N THR A 132 8.68 9.73 -7.67
CA THR A 132 7.44 10.46 -7.43
C THR A 132 7.49 11.84 -8.08
N THR A 133 6.36 12.32 -8.60
CA THR A 133 6.24 13.68 -9.13
C THR A 133 6.04 14.73 -8.04
N LEU A 134 5.57 14.33 -6.84
CA LEU A 134 5.28 15.20 -5.70
C LEU A 134 5.69 14.52 -4.38
N GLU A 135 5.96 15.31 -3.34
CA GLU A 135 6.02 14.76 -1.98
C GLU A 135 4.66 14.16 -1.59
N THR A 136 4.67 12.93 -1.06
CA THR A 136 3.42 12.23 -0.79
C THR A 136 3.55 11.18 0.32
N THR A 137 2.40 10.81 0.89
CA THR A 137 2.25 9.64 1.75
C THR A 137 1.81 8.45 0.90
N LEU A 138 2.46 7.30 1.07
CA LEU A 138 2.07 6.09 0.36
C LEU A 138 0.90 5.43 1.10
N LEU A 139 -0.11 5.02 0.34
CA LEU A 139 -1.31 4.37 0.85
C LEU A 139 -1.63 3.16 -0.03
N PRO A 140 -0.79 2.11 0.03
CA PRO A 140 -0.91 0.94 -0.85
C PRO A 140 -2.28 0.30 -0.71
N ASN A 141 -2.97 0.00 -1.83
CA ASN A 141 -4.31 -0.60 -1.85
C ASN A 141 -5.43 0.22 -1.18
N SER A 142 -5.21 1.51 -0.93
CA SER A 142 -6.26 2.43 -0.51
C SER A 142 -7.19 2.76 -1.69
N GLU A 143 -8.43 3.13 -1.38
CA GLU A 143 -9.35 3.77 -2.31
C GLU A 143 -8.85 5.09 -2.90
N ASP A 144 -7.81 5.70 -2.32
CA ASP A 144 -7.20 6.95 -2.78
C ASP A 144 -6.07 6.74 -3.80
N VAL A 145 -5.91 5.53 -4.36
CA VAL A 145 -4.93 5.24 -5.41
C VAL A 145 -5.55 4.45 -6.57
N ALA A 146 -5.06 4.67 -7.78
CA ALA A 146 -5.26 3.76 -8.91
C ALA A 146 -3.90 3.17 -9.31
N ILE A 147 -3.84 1.84 -9.42
CA ILE A 147 -2.60 1.08 -9.58
C ILE A 147 -2.44 0.66 -11.03
N ILE A 148 -1.21 0.73 -11.54
CA ILE A 148 -0.82 0.23 -12.86
C ILE A 148 0.21 -0.88 -12.60
N PRO A 149 -0.22 -2.16 -12.71
CA PRO A 149 0.63 -3.30 -12.41
C PRO A 149 1.88 -3.37 -13.30
N PRO A 150 2.94 -4.10 -12.90
CA PRO A 150 4.01 -4.46 -13.82
C PRO A 150 3.45 -5.21 -15.03
N ASN A 151 4.15 -5.08 -16.16
CA ASN A 151 3.74 -5.58 -17.47
C ASN A 151 2.43 -4.96 -18.01
N THR A 152 2.11 -3.72 -17.63
CA THR A 152 0.89 -3.03 -18.08
C THR A 152 1.26 -1.84 -18.96
N ALA A 153 0.80 -1.87 -20.21
CA ALA A 153 0.81 -0.69 -21.08
C ALA A 153 -0.44 0.15 -20.81
N LEU A 154 -0.27 1.47 -20.71
CA LEU A 154 -1.39 2.38 -20.64
C LEU A 154 -2.08 2.45 -21.99
N GLU A 155 -3.42 2.44 -21.97
CA GLU A 155 -4.22 2.67 -23.16
C GLU A 155 -4.19 4.16 -23.51
N MET A 156 -3.89 4.47 -24.77
CA MET A 156 -3.84 5.84 -25.25
C MET A 156 -5.24 6.50 -25.17
N GLY A 157 -5.30 7.71 -24.61
CA GLY A 157 -6.52 8.47 -24.38
C GLY A 157 -7.35 8.01 -23.16
N LYS A 158 -7.02 6.87 -22.54
CA LYS A 158 -7.71 6.40 -21.33
C LYS A 158 -7.25 7.20 -20.11
N ALA A 159 -8.23 7.64 -19.32
CA ALA A 159 -7.98 8.31 -18.05
C ALA A 159 -7.98 7.32 -16.89
N TYR A 160 -6.85 7.24 -16.19
CA TYR A 160 -6.71 6.50 -14.94
C TYR A 160 -6.95 7.48 -13.80
N THR A 161 -8.18 7.47 -13.25
CA THR A 161 -8.70 8.55 -12.40
C THR A 161 -8.80 8.13 -10.94
N VAL A 162 -8.47 9.07 -10.04
CA VAL A 162 -8.59 8.92 -8.59
C VAL A 162 -8.97 10.27 -7.96
N GLY A 163 -10.17 10.36 -7.39
CA GLY A 163 -10.76 11.65 -7.00
C GLY A 163 -10.80 12.61 -8.19
N ASP A 164 -10.29 13.83 -8.01
CA ASP A 164 -10.24 14.87 -9.04
C ASP A 164 -9.01 14.78 -9.95
N TYR A 165 -8.18 13.75 -9.79
CA TYR A 165 -6.91 13.61 -10.50
C TYR A 165 -6.97 12.47 -11.51
N SER A 166 -6.30 12.64 -12.64
CA SER A 166 -6.19 11.58 -13.64
C SER A 166 -4.81 11.54 -14.28
N LEU A 167 -4.32 10.33 -14.55
CA LEU A 167 -3.16 10.09 -15.42
C LEU A 167 -3.66 9.69 -16.81
N ILE A 168 -3.18 10.35 -17.85
CA ILE A 168 -3.58 10.09 -19.23
C ILE A 168 -2.33 9.99 -20.10
N PHE A 169 -2.15 8.85 -20.79
CA PHE A 169 -1.24 8.80 -21.94
C PHE A 169 -2.00 9.28 -23.17
N GLN A 170 -1.79 10.53 -23.55
CA GLN A 170 -2.59 11.24 -24.54
C GLN A 170 -2.31 10.78 -25.96
N VAL A 171 -3.26 11.07 -26.87
CA VAL A 171 -3.17 10.75 -28.30
C VAL A 171 -2.05 11.49 -29.03
N ASP A 172 -1.55 12.57 -28.45
CA ASP A 172 -0.41 13.35 -28.95
C ASP A 172 0.96 12.81 -28.48
N GLY A 173 0.94 11.72 -27.70
CA GLY A 173 2.13 11.05 -27.17
C GLY A 173 2.64 11.61 -25.84
N ASN A 174 1.95 12.56 -25.20
CA ASN A 174 2.33 13.05 -23.88
C ASN A 174 1.73 12.18 -22.77
N LEU A 175 2.47 11.95 -21.68
CA LEU A 175 1.90 11.41 -20.45
C LEU A 175 1.65 12.57 -19.50
N VAL A 176 0.41 12.77 -19.07
CA VAL A 176 -0.01 13.95 -18.31
C VAL A 176 -0.78 13.55 -17.07
N VAL A 177 -0.44 14.20 -15.95
CA VAL A 177 -1.29 14.20 -14.76
C VAL A 177 -2.12 15.48 -14.77
N TYR A 178 -3.43 15.28 -14.76
CA TYR A 178 -4.43 16.33 -14.59
C TYR A 178 -4.93 16.36 -13.15
N GLY A 179 -5.18 17.56 -12.62
CA GLY A 179 -5.98 17.79 -11.44
C GLY A 179 -7.38 18.31 -11.79
N ALA A 180 -8.07 18.86 -10.79
CA ALA A 180 -9.43 19.38 -10.94
C ALA A 180 -9.56 20.34 -12.12
N ASN A 181 -10.71 20.29 -12.80
CA ASN A 181 -11.04 21.14 -13.96
C ASN A 181 -10.03 21.07 -15.13
N GLY A 182 -9.26 19.98 -15.24
CA GLY A 182 -8.31 19.79 -16.34
C GLY A 182 -7.01 20.58 -16.19
N VAL A 183 -6.68 21.05 -14.99
CA VAL A 183 -5.38 21.69 -14.71
C VAL A 183 -4.27 20.67 -14.89
N VAL A 184 -3.27 21.00 -15.72
CA VAL A 184 -2.07 20.17 -15.88
C VAL A 184 -1.18 20.33 -14.64
N MET A 185 -0.99 19.25 -13.90
CA MET A 185 -0.14 19.21 -12.70
C MET A 185 1.30 18.80 -13.03
N TRP A 186 1.45 17.87 -13.97
CA TRP A 186 2.74 17.34 -14.41
C TRP A 186 2.62 16.73 -15.81
N ASN A 187 3.71 16.71 -16.57
CA ASN A 187 3.79 15.94 -17.83
C ASN A 187 5.20 15.42 -18.12
N SER A 188 5.29 14.36 -18.93
CA SER A 188 6.56 13.74 -19.36
C SER A 188 7.33 14.54 -20.42
N GLY A 189 6.70 15.53 -21.06
CA GLY A 189 7.31 16.31 -22.14
C GLY A 189 7.55 15.49 -23.42
N THR A 190 6.73 14.45 -23.66
CA THR A 190 6.85 13.57 -24.84
C THR A 190 5.92 13.94 -25.99
N TYR A 191 5.13 15.01 -25.82
CA TYR A 191 4.28 15.62 -26.86
C TYR A 191 5.03 15.77 -28.20
N GLY A 192 4.42 15.27 -29.28
CA GLY A 192 4.94 15.46 -30.64
C GLY A 192 6.24 14.70 -30.98
N LYS A 193 6.77 13.89 -30.05
CA LYS A 193 8.00 13.09 -30.27
C LYS A 193 7.75 11.70 -30.86
N GLY A 194 6.52 11.44 -31.31
CA GLY A 194 6.12 10.15 -31.88
C GLY A 194 6.00 9.03 -30.84
N ALA A 195 5.69 9.35 -29.58
CA ALA A 195 5.44 8.34 -28.56
C ALA A 195 4.20 7.50 -28.92
N THR A 196 4.31 6.19 -28.76
CA THR A 196 3.24 5.23 -29.11
C THR A 196 2.91 4.25 -27.99
N GLN A 197 3.78 4.16 -26.98
CA GLN A 197 3.62 3.23 -25.86
C GLN A 197 4.11 3.87 -24.57
N ALA A 198 3.34 3.75 -23.50
CA ALA A 198 3.75 4.03 -22.13
C ALA A 198 3.48 2.77 -21.31
N VAL A 199 4.50 2.21 -20.67
CA VAL A 199 4.42 0.87 -20.07
C VAL A 199 5.15 0.80 -18.73
N MET A 200 4.49 0.20 -17.74
CA MET A 200 5.11 -0.26 -16.51
C MET A 200 5.73 -1.63 -16.78
N GLN A 201 7.05 -1.70 -16.89
CA GLN A 201 7.78 -2.92 -17.27
C GLN A 201 8.02 -3.86 -16.09
N THR A 202 8.30 -5.13 -16.37
CA THR A 202 8.57 -6.16 -15.35
C THR A 202 9.89 -5.97 -14.61
N ASP A 203 10.80 -5.18 -15.14
CA ASP A 203 12.07 -4.82 -14.49
C ASP A 203 11.92 -3.68 -13.47
N GLY A 204 10.72 -3.12 -13.33
CA GLY A 204 10.41 -2.03 -12.41
C GLY A 204 10.58 -0.62 -12.97
N ASN A 205 10.89 -0.48 -14.26
CA ASN A 205 10.93 0.83 -14.93
C ASN A 205 9.58 1.17 -15.55
N PHE A 206 9.17 2.44 -15.49
CA PHE A 206 8.09 2.96 -16.33
C PHE A 206 8.70 3.72 -17.50
N VAL A 207 8.36 3.33 -18.72
CA VAL A 207 9.02 3.84 -19.93
C VAL A 207 8.00 4.26 -20.99
N ILE A 208 8.30 5.37 -21.67
CA ILE A 208 7.58 5.83 -22.85
C ILE A 208 8.46 5.61 -24.08
N TYR A 209 7.95 4.87 -25.07
CA TYR A 209 8.63 4.53 -26.32
C TYR A 209 7.95 5.13 -27.55
N ASN A 210 8.73 5.37 -28.60
CA ASN A 210 8.21 5.54 -29.96
C ASN A 210 8.01 4.20 -30.68
N ALA A 211 7.45 4.23 -31.90
CA ALA A 211 7.14 3.03 -32.68
C ALA A 211 8.37 2.20 -33.06
N GLN A 212 9.57 2.80 -33.05
CA GLN A 212 10.85 2.14 -33.32
C GLN A 212 11.46 1.50 -32.07
N GLY A 213 10.80 1.58 -30.91
CA GLY A 213 11.32 1.06 -29.64
C GLY A 213 12.38 1.94 -28.98
N VAL A 214 12.52 3.20 -29.41
CA VAL A 214 13.42 4.17 -28.75
C VAL A 214 12.72 4.75 -27.53
N ALA A 215 13.39 4.67 -26.37
CA ALA A 215 12.90 5.27 -25.13
C ALA A 215 12.97 6.80 -25.21
N LEU A 216 11.82 7.46 -25.12
CA LEU A 216 11.69 8.91 -25.13
C LEU A 216 11.75 9.51 -23.73
N TRP A 217 11.28 8.76 -22.73
CA TRP A 217 11.30 9.13 -21.31
C TRP A 217 11.21 7.87 -20.44
N ASN A 218 11.80 7.89 -19.24
CA ASN A 218 11.64 6.83 -18.24
C ASN A 218 11.84 7.35 -16.81
N THR A 219 11.38 6.59 -15.83
CA THR A 219 11.50 6.91 -14.40
C THR A 219 12.88 6.59 -13.80
N GLY A 220 13.72 5.83 -14.51
CA GLY A 220 15.05 5.43 -14.02
C GLY A 220 14.99 4.39 -12.89
N THR A 221 13.90 3.62 -12.79
CA THR A 221 13.63 2.72 -11.66
C THR A 221 13.83 1.24 -12.00
N TYR A 222 14.56 0.94 -13.08
CA TYR A 222 14.91 -0.43 -13.47
C TYR A 222 15.66 -1.18 -12.36
N GLY A 223 15.60 -2.52 -12.38
CA GLY A 223 16.23 -3.39 -11.38
C GLY A 223 15.36 -3.65 -10.14
N HIS A 224 14.09 -3.26 -10.17
CA HIS A 224 13.12 -3.44 -9.09
C HIS A 224 11.94 -4.30 -9.57
N PRO A 225 12.16 -5.60 -9.84
CA PRO A 225 11.11 -6.47 -10.36
C PRO A 225 9.92 -6.53 -9.40
N GLY A 226 8.71 -6.46 -9.96
CA GLY A 226 7.47 -6.39 -9.18
C GLY A 226 7.07 -4.99 -8.71
N ALA A 227 7.88 -3.96 -8.98
CA ALA A 227 7.45 -2.58 -8.81
C ALA A 227 6.23 -2.26 -9.71
N TYR A 228 5.41 -1.33 -9.27
CA TYR A 228 4.19 -0.92 -9.95
C TYR A 228 4.08 0.60 -9.96
N ALA A 229 3.33 1.14 -10.90
CA ALA A 229 3.00 2.56 -10.93
C ALA A 229 1.67 2.80 -10.20
N GLN A 230 1.49 4.00 -9.65
CA GLN A 230 0.19 4.44 -9.16
C GLN A 230 0.00 5.95 -9.38
N ILE A 231 -1.25 6.35 -9.57
CA ILE A 231 -1.71 7.73 -9.42
C ILE A 231 -2.47 7.84 -8.10
N GLN A 232 -2.24 8.92 -7.36
CA GLN A 232 -2.83 9.15 -6.05
C GLN A 232 -3.80 10.33 -6.07
N LYS A 233 -4.71 10.38 -5.09
CA LYS A 233 -5.74 11.43 -4.92
C LYS A 233 -5.19 12.83 -4.62
N ASN A 234 -3.87 13.02 -4.54
CA ASN A 234 -3.21 14.33 -4.49
C ASN A 234 -2.53 14.70 -5.82
N GLY A 235 -2.64 13.87 -6.85
CA GLY A 235 -1.98 14.05 -8.14
C GLY A 235 -0.54 13.55 -8.22
N ALA A 236 -0.04 12.84 -7.20
CA ALA A 236 1.28 12.23 -7.28
C ALA A 236 1.24 10.99 -8.22
N PHE A 237 2.08 11.00 -9.26
CA PHE A 237 2.41 9.80 -10.03
C PHE A 237 3.67 9.18 -9.43
N VAL A 238 3.57 7.92 -9.00
CA VAL A 238 4.58 7.27 -8.16
C VAL A 238 4.92 5.90 -8.73
N ILE A 239 6.21 5.54 -8.73
CA ILE A 239 6.65 4.16 -8.89
C ILE A 239 6.94 3.59 -7.50
N CYS A 240 6.22 2.53 -7.12
CA CYS A 240 6.30 1.90 -5.81
C CYS A 240 6.97 0.53 -5.90
N SER A 241 7.81 0.23 -4.91
CA SER A 241 8.28 -1.12 -4.61
C SER A 241 7.76 -1.54 -3.25
N GLY A 242 7.14 -2.72 -3.18
CA GLY A 242 6.60 -3.28 -1.95
C GLY A 242 7.37 -4.52 -1.53
N THR A 243 7.95 -4.50 -0.33
CA THR A 243 8.54 -5.69 0.29
C THR A 243 7.61 -6.19 1.38
N LEU A 244 7.17 -7.43 1.25
CA LEU A 244 6.38 -8.07 2.27
C LEU A 244 7.20 -8.26 3.55
N LEU A 245 6.63 -7.84 4.68
CA LEU A 245 7.19 -8.08 5.99
C LEU A 245 6.52 -9.32 6.60
N TRP A 246 5.24 -9.27 6.92
CA TRP A 246 4.54 -10.33 7.67
C TRP A 246 3.13 -10.50 7.13
N ALA A 247 2.56 -11.70 7.27
CA ALA A 247 1.14 -11.93 7.04
C ALA A 247 0.52 -12.85 8.09
N ARG A 248 -0.78 -12.68 8.35
CA ARG A 248 -1.54 -13.49 9.31
C ARG A 248 -1.54 -14.97 8.95
N PHE A 249 -1.67 -15.29 7.67
CA PHE A 249 -1.60 -16.66 7.19
C PHE A 249 -0.76 -16.78 5.92
N GLY A 250 -0.31 -18.00 5.65
CA GLY A 250 0.42 -18.37 4.44
C GLY A 250 1.89 -17.92 4.40
N TRP A 251 2.21 -16.82 5.08
CA TRP A 251 3.56 -16.29 5.23
C TRP A 251 4.44 -17.14 6.16
N ALA A 252 5.72 -17.20 5.81
CA ALA A 252 6.80 -17.68 6.65
C ALA A 252 8.08 -16.92 6.28
N PRO A 253 9.07 -16.78 7.19
CA PRO A 253 10.36 -16.17 6.87
C PRO A 253 10.99 -16.80 5.62
N GLY A 254 11.40 -15.97 4.66
CA GLY A 254 12.01 -16.40 3.40
C GLY A 254 11.04 -16.89 2.32
N LYS A 255 9.74 -17.06 2.62
CA LYS A 255 8.73 -17.41 1.60
C LYS A 255 8.33 -16.17 0.81
N LEU A 256 8.49 -16.22 -0.51
CA LEU A 256 8.06 -15.15 -1.41
C LEU A 256 6.53 -15.20 -1.62
N PRO A 257 5.84 -14.05 -1.62
CA PRO A 257 4.42 -14.00 -1.94
C PRO A 257 4.19 -14.18 -3.45
N ASN A 258 3.07 -14.79 -3.80
CA ASN A 258 2.46 -14.65 -5.12
C ASN A 258 1.68 -13.33 -5.15
N VAL A 259 2.15 -12.40 -5.99
CA VAL A 259 1.51 -11.10 -6.16
C VAL A 259 0.53 -11.16 -7.32
N PHE A 260 -0.73 -10.87 -7.04
CA PHE A 260 -1.81 -10.96 -8.00
C PHE A 260 -2.64 -9.67 -8.01
N TYR A 261 -3.15 -9.34 -9.19
CA TYR A 261 -4.01 -8.19 -9.45
C TYR A 261 -5.36 -8.73 -9.96
N PRO A 262 -6.41 -8.78 -9.12
CA PRO A 262 -7.71 -9.40 -9.42
C PRO A 262 -8.34 -9.06 -10.75
N ASP A 263 -8.15 -7.83 -11.20
CA ASP A 263 -8.89 -7.25 -12.32
C ASP A 263 -8.09 -7.18 -13.63
N ASN A 264 -7.17 -8.12 -13.86
CA ASN A 264 -6.43 -8.24 -15.13
C ASN A 264 -7.30 -8.65 -16.35
N GLY A 265 -8.63 -8.42 -16.31
CA GLY A 265 -9.57 -8.66 -17.41
C GLY A 265 -10.83 -7.76 -17.38
N LYS A 266 -11.29 -7.36 -18.58
CA LYS A 266 -12.57 -6.72 -19.01
C LYS A 266 -13.27 -5.63 -18.16
N TRP A 267 -12.78 -5.20 -17.00
CA TRP A 267 -13.37 -4.11 -16.21
C TRP A 267 -12.40 -2.94 -15.98
N ASN A 268 -12.96 -1.74 -15.82
CA ASN A 268 -12.27 -0.45 -16.00
C ASN A 268 -11.44 0.06 -14.82
N THR A 269 -11.16 -0.72 -13.77
CA THR A 269 -10.47 -0.21 -12.57
C THR A 269 -9.46 -1.18 -11.98
N TYR A 270 -8.18 -0.88 -12.18
CA TYR A 270 -7.01 -1.60 -11.63
C TYR A 270 -6.72 -1.14 -10.20
N ASN A 271 -7.43 -1.66 -9.20
CA ASN A 271 -7.45 -0.98 -7.89
C ASN A 271 -6.71 -1.67 -6.75
N ARG A 272 -6.27 -2.94 -6.87
CA ARG A 272 -5.84 -3.73 -5.68
C ARG A 272 -4.77 -4.76 -5.97
N VAL A 273 -3.78 -4.84 -5.08
CA VAL A 273 -2.74 -5.87 -5.05
C VAL A 273 -3.05 -6.88 -3.96
N ILE A 274 -3.14 -8.16 -4.32
CA ILE A 274 -3.26 -9.27 -3.36
C ILE A 274 -1.91 -9.96 -3.23
N TYR A 275 -1.51 -10.23 -1.97
CA TYR A 275 -0.26 -10.92 -1.62
C TYR A 275 -0.65 -12.26 -1.02
N SER A 276 -0.57 -13.32 -1.83
CA SER A 276 -1.01 -14.68 -1.47
C SER A 276 0.17 -15.63 -1.31
N PHE A 277 -0.05 -16.80 -0.71
CA PHE A 277 1.00 -17.77 -0.35
C PHE A 277 0.54 -19.22 -0.47
#